data_AF-A0A5B9M7P4-F1
#
_entry.id   AF-A0A5B9M7P4-F1
#
_cell.length_a   1.000
_cell.length_b   1.000
_cell.length_c   1.000
_cell.angle_alpha   90.00
_cell.angle_beta   90.00
_cell.angle_gamma   90.00
#
_symmetry.space_group_name_H-M   'P 1'
#
loop_
_entity.id
_entity.type
_entity.pdbx_description
1 polymer ?
#
loop_
_entity_poly.entity_id
_entity_poly.type
_entity_poly.pdbx_seq_one_letter_code
_entity_poly.pdbx_strand_id
1 'polypeptide(L)'
;MLIAFDSIRGTKLAGIDDDVGTIQDLLIDTDDWLSRHIVVDTGKWLPDRRVLLPPSILGRCDWQQRAIAIDLSQQQVKESPHVDSQKPVSRQMEMELFKHYDVPAYWGPAGVSLTTGTAMSMPLSAHVPAAEQQTIEEDLPPLRSAKEILNYSIEATDGDLGHVEDLIVDDATWAIRYVVVDTKNWLPSRKVLIAPEWVDAVSWTETKVHVDLTRDQIKNSPEYDPLTPINRGYEEHLYDYYGKERYWLP
;
A
#
# COMPACT_ATOMS: atom_id res chain seq x y z
N MET A 1 2.43 8.40 10.15
CA MET A 1 1.65 9.62 9.84
C MET A 1 0.76 9.29 8.67
N LEU A 2 -0.50 9.73 8.72
CA LEU A 2 -1.44 9.48 7.64
C LEU A 2 -1.21 10.47 6.49
N ILE A 3 -0.94 9.97 5.30
CA ILE A 3 -0.65 10.76 4.10
C ILE A 3 -1.37 10.22 2.87
N ALA A 4 -1.86 11.12 2.03
CA ALA A 4 -2.49 10.81 0.76
C ALA A 4 -1.50 10.17 -0.23
N PHE A 5 -1.91 9.14 -0.97
CA PHE A 5 -1.08 8.47 -1.96
C PHE A 5 -0.70 9.41 -3.12
N ASP A 6 -1.55 10.36 -3.53
CA ASP A 6 -1.16 11.44 -4.46
C ASP A 6 0.01 12.29 -3.92
N SER A 7 0.10 12.48 -2.60
CA SER A 7 1.24 13.17 -1.97
C SER A 7 2.50 12.30 -1.89
N ILE A 8 2.37 10.97 -1.85
CA ILE A 8 3.52 10.05 -1.96
C ILE A 8 4.07 10.05 -3.38
N ARG A 9 3.23 10.06 -4.43
CA ARG A 9 3.67 10.02 -5.83
C ARG A 9 4.58 11.19 -6.20
N GLY A 10 5.63 10.94 -6.96
CA GLY A 10 6.67 11.92 -7.32
C GLY A 10 7.62 12.29 -6.17
N THR A 11 7.46 11.72 -4.97
CA THR A 11 8.42 11.88 -3.87
C THR A 11 9.75 11.26 -4.26
N LYS A 12 10.83 11.99 -4.00
CA LYS A 12 12.20 11.69 -4.39
C LYS A 12 12.83 10.68 -3.43
N LEU A 13 13.57 9.72 -3.96
CA LEU A 13 14.41 8.82 -3.18
C LEU A 13 15.87 9.28 -3.29
N ALA A 14 16.42 9.77 -2.19
CA ALA A 14 17.82 10.18 -2.08
C ALA A 14 18.65 8.99 -1.62
N GLY A 15 19.55 8.51 -2.48
CA GLY A 15 20.49 7.44 -2.15
C GLY A 15 21.71 7.95 -1.36
N ILE A 16 22.61 7.03 -1.04
CA ILE A 16 23.84 7.33 -0.30
C ILE A 16 24.90 8.06 -1.14
N ASP A 17 24.80 7.95 -2.47
CA ASP A 17 25.73 8.52 -3.44
C ASP A 17 25.09 9.62 -4.31
N ASP A 18 23.91 9.35 -4.88
CA ASP A 18 23.13 10.28 -5.69
C ASP A 18 21.63 9.90 -5.66
N ASP A 19 20.80 10.68 -6.33
CA ASP A 19 19.36 10.48 -6.42
C ASP A 19 18.99 9.17 -7.12
N VAL A 20 18.24 8.31 -6.44
CA VAL A 20 17.83 7.01 -6.97
C VAL A 20 16.65 7.15 -7.93
N GLY A 21 15.69 8.02 -7.64
CA GLY A 21 14.51 8.19 -8.49
C GLY A 21 13.34 8.84 -7.79
N THR A 22 12.13 8.56 -8.29
CA THR A 22 10.87 9.03 -7.68
C THR A 22 9.87 7.90 -7.51
N ILE A 23 9.08 7.95 -6.44
CA ILE A 23 7.99 7.00 -6.21
C ILE A 23 6.90 7.23 -7.25
N GLN A 24 6.59 6.21 -8.04
CA GLN A 24 5.50 6.25 -9.01
C GLN A 24 4.21 5.66 -8.46
N ASP A 25 4.29 4.56 -7.72
CA ASP A 25 3.13 3.73 -7.39
C ASP A 25 3.43 2.86 -6.17
N LEU A 26 2.39 2.26 -5.59
CA LEU A 26 2.51 1.23 -4.56
C LEU A 26 1.93 -0.06 -5.10
N LEU A 27 2.60 -1.19 -4.82
CA LEU A 27 2.00 -2.51 -4.99
C LEU A 27 1.47 -2.95 -3.63
N ILE A 28 0.15 -3.06 -3.54
CA ILE A 28 -0.62 -3.35 -2.33
C ILE A 28 -1.07 -4.81 -2.39
N ASP A 29 -0.99 -5.48 -1.24
CA ASP A 29 -1.70 -6.73 -0.96
C ASP A 29 -3.08 -6.35 -0.41
N THR A 30 -4.17 -6.74 -1.07
CA THR A 30 -5.52 -6.28 -0.71
C THR A 30 -6.24 -7.14 0.33
N ASP A 31 -5.58 -8.18 0.84
CA ASP A 31 -6.13 -9.00 1.93
C ASP A 31 -5.73 -8.40 3.29
N ASP A 32 -4.51 -7.87 3.42
CA ASP A 32 -4.04 -7.16 4.63
C ASP A 32 -3.80 -5.65 4.44
N TRP A 33 -4.04 -5.13 3.23
CA TRP A 33 -3.91 -3.73 2.85
C TRP A 33 -2.53 -3.11 3.12
N LEU A 34 -1.47 -3.93 3.14
CA LEU A 34 -0.09 -3.47 3.23
C LEU A 34 0.50 -3.23 1.83
N SER A 35 1.21 -2.11 1.66
CA SER A 35 2.13 -1.99 0.54
C SER A 35 3.28 -2.98 0.72
N ARG A 36 3.51 -3.84 -0.27
CA ARG A 36 4.61 -4.81 -0.30
C ARG A 36 5.82 -4.29 -1.06
N HIS A 37 5.58 -3.44 -2.08
CA HIS A 37 6.62 -2.82 -2.87
C HIS A 37 6.26 -1.38 -3.24
N ILE A 38 7.27 -0.51 -3.24
CA ILE A 38 7.23 0.79 -3.88
C ILE A 38 7.71 0.65 -5.32
N VAL A 39 6.95 1.16 -6.27
CA VAL A 39 7.38 1.27 -7.67
C VAL A 39 8.15 2.57 -7.86
N VAL A 40 9.41 2.47 -8.26
CA VAL A 40 10.32 3.61 -8.45
C VAL A 40 10.62 3.80 -9.92
N ASP A 41 10.50 5.05 -10.38
CA ASP A 41 11.03 5.52 -11.67
C ASP A 41 12.41 6.14 -11.46
N THR A 42 13.42 5.50 -12.04
CA THR A 42 14.83 5.92 -12.00
C THR A 42 15.16 7.00 -13.04
N GLY A 43 14.22 7.39 -13.89
CA GLY A 43 14.35 8.51 -14.81
C GLY A 43 15.52 8.34 -15.80
N LYS A 44 16.37 9.37 -15.91
CA LYS A 44 17.36 9.46 -17.01
C LYS A 44 18.64 8.64 -16.81
N TRP A 45 19.00 8.28 -15.58
CA TRP A 45 20.26 7.59 -15.29
C TRP A 45 20.15 6.07 -15.51
N LEU A 46 18.92 5.54 -15.45
CA LEU A 46 18.58 4.16 -15.79
C LEU A 46 17.24 4.13 -16.55
N PRO A 47 17.23 4.53 -17.84
CA PRO A 47 16.00 4.72 -18.62
C PRO A 47 15.22 3.41 -18.81
N ASP A 48 13.90 3.56 -18.98
CA ASP A 48 12.93 2.50 -19.24
C ASP A 48 12.84 1.38 -18.19
N ARG A 49 13.50 1.54 -17.03
CA ARG A 49 13.52 0.55 -15.96
C ARG A 49 12.79 1.06 -14.72
N ARG A 50 11.69 0.41 -14.37
CA ARG A 50 11.10 0.56 -13.03
C ARG A 50 11.81 -0.39 -12.07
N VAL A 51 11.99 0.05 -10.83
CA VAL A 51 12.55 -0.77 -9.74
C VAL A 51 11.49 -0.94 -8.67
N LEU A 52 11.43 -2.12 -8.07
CA LEU A 52 10.60 -2.38 -6.89
C LEU A 52 11.48 -2.34 -5.64
N LEU A 53 11.12 -1.50 -4.68
CA LEU A 53 11.78 -1.44 -3.38
C LEU A 53 10.84 -1.92 -2.27
N PRO A 54 11.26 -2.86 -1.42
CA PRO A 54 10.60 -3.15 -0.15
C PRO A 54 10.44 -1.88 0.71
N PRO A 55 9.25 -1.61 1.30
CA PRO A 55 9.04 -0.43 2.13
C PRO A 55 9.94 -0.33 3.36
N SER A 56 10.47 -1.46 3.86
CA SER A 56 11.42 -1.51 4.97
C SER A 56 12.77 -0.84 4.70
N ILE A 57 13.10 -0.54 3.44
CA ILE A 57 14.32 0.19 3.03
C ILE A 57 14.13 1.71 3.16
N LEU A 58 12.89 2.19 3.24
CA LEU A 58 12.60 3.62 3.29
C LEU A 58 12.95 4.15 4.67
N GLY A 59 13.88 5.09 4.71
CA GLY A 59 14.19 5.85 5.90
C GLY A 59 13.08 6.83 6.28
N ARG A 60 13.41 7.76 7.16
CA ARG A 60 12.47 8.80 7.59
C ARG A 60 12.01 9.65 6.40
N CYS A 61 10.70 9.80 6.25
CA CYS A 61 10.11 10.63 5.22
C CYS A 61 10.15 12.13 5.58
N ASP A 62 10.62 12.98 4.66
CA ASP A 62 10.45 14.43 4.70
C ASP A 62 9.43 14.85 3.64
N TRP A 63 8.17 14.93 4.08
CA TRP A 63 7.05 15.32 3.24
C TRP A 63 7.02 16.82 2.88
N GLN A 64 7.76 17.68 3.61
CA GLN A 64 7.92 19.09 3.23
C GLN A 64 8.86 19.23 2.04
N GLN A 65 9.94 18.44 2.00
CA GLN A 65 10.88 18.43 0.88
C GLN A 65 10.47 17.45 -0.24
N ARG A 66 9.44 16.63 -0.02
CA ARG A 66 9.05 15.48 -0.85
C ARG A 66 10.26 14.59 -1.13
N ALA A 67 11.01 14.25 -0.09
CA ALA A 67 12.21 13.44 -0.16
C ALA A 67 12.21 12.37 0.95
N ILE A 68 12.72 11.17 0.62
CA ILE A 68 12.97 10.08 1.56
C ILE A 68 14.41 9.63 1.35
N ALA A 69 15.19 9.59 2.43
CA ALA A 69 16.54 9.03 2.40
C ALA A 69 16.47 7.50 2.42
N ILE A 70 17.30 6.84 1.62
CA ILE A 70 17.44 5.38 1.58
C ILE A 70 18.91 4.98 1.64
N ASP A 71 19.21 3.91 2.37
CA ASP A 71 20.57 3.38 2.55
C ASP A 71 21.01 2.51 1.34
N LEU A 72 20.69 2.97 0.12
CA LEU A 72 21.05 2.34 -1.15
C LEU A 72 21.82 3.31 -2.06
N SER A 73 22.75 2.76 -2.84
CA SER A 73 23.39 3.44 -3.96
C SER A 73 22.62 3.28 -5.28
N GLN A 74 22.84 4.19 -6.24
CA GLN A 74 22.38 4.01 -7.63
C GLN A 74 22.86 2.67 -8.22
N GLN A 75 24.06 2.20 -7.88
CA GLN A 75 24.59 0.94 -8.39
C GLN A 75 23.82 -0.29 -7.83
N GLN A 76 23.50 -0.32 -6.53
CA GLN A 76 22.68 -1.40 -5.95
C GLN A 76 21.27 -1.44 -6.56
N VAL A 77 20.68 -0.26 -6.83
CA VAL A 77 19.38 -0.14 -7.51
C VAL A 77 19.46 -0.63 -8.96
N LYS A 78 20.55 -0.32 -9.66
CA LYS A 78 20.82 -0.81 -11.03
C LYS A 78 21.02 -2.32 -11.11
N GLU A 79 21.44 -2.96 -10.03
CA GLU A 79 21.60 -4.41 -9.93
C GLU A 79 20.31 -5.13 -9.52
N SER A 80 19.26 -4.40 -9.11
CA SER A 80 17.94 -4.97 -8.76
C SER A 80 17.39 -5.93 -9.82
N PRO A 81 16.75 -7.06 -9.44
CA PRO A 81 15.95 -7.88 -10.34
C PRO A 81 15.07 -7.05 -11.28
N HIS A 82 15.03 -7.42 -12.57
CA HIS A 82 14.32 -6.67 -13.59
C HIS A 82 12.83 -7.01 -13.58
N VAL A 83 12.00 -6.08 -13.13
CA VAL A 83 10.55 -6.23 -13.14
C VAL A 83 9.99 -5.70 -14.46
N ASP A 84 9.42 -6.60 -15.26
CA ASP A 84 8.60 -6.21 -16.41
C ASP A 84 7.38 -5.43 -15.91
N SER A 85 7.35 -4.14 -16.23
CA SER A 85 6.39 -3.16 -15.70
C SER A 85 4.94 -3.38 -16.15
N GLN A 86 4.68 -4.40 -16.98
CA GLN A 86 3.36 -4.80 -17.48
C GLN A 86 2.90 -6.17 -16.94
N LYS A 87 3.67 -6.82 -16.08
CA LYS A 87 3.34 -8.15 -15.52
C LYS A 87 3.14 -8.08 -14.00
N PRO A 88 2.24 -8.91 -13.44
CA PRO A 88 2.18 -9.13 -12.00
C PRO A 88 3.54 -9.59 -11.46
N VAL A 89 3.87 -9.18 -10.24
CA VAL A 89 5.08 -9.65 -9.54
C VAL A 89 4.84 -11.10 -9.11
N SER A 90 5.69 -12.02 -9.55
CA SER A 90 5.62 -13.43 -9.16
C SER A 90 6.36 -13.69 -7.85
N ARG A 91 6.02 -14.75 -7.12
CA ARG A 91 6.67 -15.07 -5.83
C ARG A 91 8.18 -15.36 -5.98
N GLN A 92 8.61 -15.93 -7.11
CA GLN A 92 10.03 -16.04 -7.45
C GLN A 92 10.70 -14.66 -7.59
N MET A 93 10.07 -13.70 -8.28
CA MET A 93 10.60 -12.33 -8.42
C MET A 93 10.73 -11.64 -7.06
N GLU A 94 9.73 -11.79 -6.19
CA GLU A 94 9.79 -11.28 -4.82
C GLU A 94 10.92 -11.90 -4.00
N MET A 95 11.12 -13.22 -4.10
CA MET A 95 12.26 -13.90 -3.45
C MET A 95 13.61 -13.38 -3.96
N GLU A 96 13.74 -13.12 -5.26
CA GLU A 96 14.93 -12.51 -5.85
C GLU A 96 15.15 -11.08 -5.33
N LEU A 97 14.08 -10.27 -5.20
CA LEU A 97 14.13 -8.91 -4.65
C LEU A 97 14.53 -8.89 -3.17
N PHE A 98 13.89 -9.69 -2.32
CA PHE A 98 14.21 -9.72 -0.88
C PHE A 98 15.61 -10.26 -0.60
N LYS A 99 16.08 -11.23 -1.40
CA LYS A 99 17.46 -11.70 -1.36
C LYS A 99 18.46 -10.63 -1.83
N HIS A 100 18.12 -9.85 -2.85
CA HIS A 100 18.98 -8.77 -3.37
C HIS A 100 19.15 -7.63 -2.36
N TYR A 101 18.08 -7.27 -1.65
CA TYR A 101 18.07 -6.20 -0.65
C TYR A 101 18.36 -6.66 0.79
N ASP A 102 18.64 -7.95 1.01
CA ASP A 102 18.93 -8.57 2.32
C ASP A 102 17.85 -8.29 3.40
N VAL A 103 16.58 -8.31 3.01
CA VAL A 103 15.45 -8.12 3.93
C VAL A 103 14.65 -9.42 4.11
N PRO A 104 14.03 -9.66 5.27
CA PRO A 104 13.22 -10.85 5.50
C PRO A 104 11.95 -10.82 4.64
N ALA A 105 11.58 -11.98 4.09
CA ALA A 105 10.31 -12.16 3.40
C ALA A 105 9.13 -11.95 4.36
N TYR A 106 8.09 -11.22 3.91
CA TYR A 106 6.93 -10.89 4.73
C TYR A 106 5.94 -12.05 4.92
N TRP A 107 6.23 -13.24 4.39
CA TRP A 107 5.38 -14.44 4.46
C TRP A 107 6.06 -15.61 5.15
N GLY A 108 5.29 -16.68 5.34
CA GLY A 108 5.76 -17.89 6.02
C GLY A 108 6.20 -17.59 7.45
N PRO A 109 7.14 -18.38 8.03
CA PRO A 109 7.54 -18.24 9.42
C PRO A 109 8.10 -16.85 9.78
N ALA A 110 8.82 -16.21 8.86
CA ALA A 110 9.35 -14.86 9.05
C ALA A 110 8.23 -13.81 9.09
N GLY A 111 7.29 -13.88 8.13
CA GLY A 111 6.08 -13.07 8.11
C GLY A 111 5.25 -13.17 9.38
N VAL A 112 4.98 -14.39 9.85
CA VAL A 112 4.23 -14.63 11.10
C VAL A 112 4.95 -14.04 12.31
N SER A 113 6.28 -14.10 12.38
CA SER A 113 7.04 -13.42 13.44
C SER A 113 6.91 -11.89 13.37
N LEU A 114 6.91 -11.30 12.17
CA LEU A 114 6.75 -9.86 11.97
C LEU A 114 5.33 -9.38 12.33
N THR A 115 4.28 -10.13 11.98
CA THR A 115 2.89 -9.74 12.27
C THR A 115 2.49 -9.98 13.72
N THR A 116 2.97 -11.06 14.36
CA THR A 116 2.62 -11.40 15.75
C THR A 116 3.56 -10.80 16.80
N GLY A 117 4.65 -10.14 16.39
CA GLY A 117 5.67 -9.62 17.30
C GLY A 117 6.45 -10.71 18.06
N THR A 118 6.29 -11.99 17.71
CA THR A 118 7.04 -13.08 18.35
C THR A 118 8.48 -13.09 17.84
N ALA A 119 9.41 -12.70 18.70
CA ALA A 119 10.84 -12.68 18.40
C ALA A 119 11.45 -14.10 18.33
N MET A 120 11.20 -14.82 17.23
CA MET A 120 11.95 -16.02 16.90
C MET A 120 13.22 -15.62 16.14
N SER A 121 14.38 -16.03 16.65
CA SER A 121 15.67 -15.87 15.97
C SER A 121 15.78 -16.85 14.79
N MET A 122 15.03 -16.59 13.73
CA MET A 122 15.13 -17.34 12.48
C MET A 122 16.38 -16.88 11.70
N PRO A 123 17.18 -17.79 11.12
CA PRO A 123 18.24 -17.40 10.20
C PRO A 123 17.61 -16.76 8.96
N LEU A 124 18.20 -15.67 8.46
CA LEU A 124 17.72 -14.96 7.26
C LEU A 124 17.71 -15.87 6.00
N SER A 125 18.56 -16.92 6.03
CA SER A 125 18.58 -18.03 5.05
C SER A 125 17.62 -19.18 5.38
N ALA A 126 16.57 -18.98 6.17
CA ALA A 126 15.45 -19.91 6.34
C ALA A 126 14.65 -19.99 5.03
N HIS A 127 15.23 -20.67 4.05
CA HIS A 127 14.57 -21.04 2.81
C HIS A 127 13.33 -21.84 3.20
N VAL A 128 12.15 -21.30 2.88
CA VAL A 128 10.92 -22.10 2.79
C VAL A 128 11.28 -23.34 1.97
N PRO A 129 11.12 -24.57 2.49
CA PRO A 129 11.44 -25.80 1.76
C PRO A 129 10.78 -25.80 0.38
N ALA A 130 11.46 -26.30 -0.65
CA ALA A 130 10.95 -26.24 -2.03
C ALA A 130 9.55 -26.89 -2.23
N ALA A 131 9.16 -27.81 -1.35
CA ALA A 131 7.82 -28.39 -1.31
C ALA A 131 6.73 -27.43 -0.78
N GLU A 132 7.07 -26.53 0.14
CA GLU A 132 6.18 -25.49 0.67
C GLU A 132 6.14 -24.25 -0.25
N GLN A 133 7.22 -23.99 -1.00
CA GLN A 133 7.25 -22.92 -2.01
C GLN A 133 6.15 -23.08 -3.06
N GLN A 134 5.93 -24.31 -3.56
CA GLN A 134 4.92 -24.59 -4.58
C GLN A 134 3.48 -24.41 -4.06
N THR A 135 3.21 -24.74 -2.79
CA THR A 135 1.86 -24.56 -2.21
C THR A 135 1.55 -23.09 -1.91
N ILE A 136 2.59 -22.29 -1.65
CA ILE A 136 2.47 -20.84 -1.40
C ILE A 136 2.42 -20.05 -2.73
N GLU A 137 2.98 -20.58 -3.83
CA GLU A 137 2.94 -19.92 -5.15
C GLU A 137 1.53 -19.82 -5.75
N GLU A 138 0.62 -20.74 -5.46
CA GLU A 138 -0.74 -20.76 -6.04
C GLU A 138 -1.80 -19.98 -5.24
N ASP A 139 -1.56 -19.72 -3.94
CA ASP A 139 -2.61 -19.34 -2.97
C ASP A 139 -2.50 -17.88 -2.47
N LEU A 140 -1.57 -17.09 -3.00
CA LEU A 140 -1.38 -15.70 -2.58
C LEU A 140 -2.10 -14.69 -3.49
N PRO A 141 -2.74 -13.65 -2.91
CA PRO A 141 -3.35 -12.58 -3.69
C PRO A 141 -2.29 -11.91 -4.58
N PRO A 142 -2.52 -11.83 -5.91
CA PRO A 142 -1.61 -11.11 -6.78
C PRO A 142 -1.63 -9.62 -6.43
N LEU A 143 -0.47 -9.03 -6.18
CA LEU A 143 -0.33 -7.62 -5.78
C LEU A 143 -0.96 -6.64 -6.77
N ARG A 144 -1.31 -5.45 -6.29
CA ARG A 144 -2.13 -4.47 -7.01
C ARG A 144 -1.58 -3.07 -7.00
N SER A 145 -1.62 -2.43 -8.16
CA SER A 145 -1.26 -1.03 -8.33
C SER A 145 -2.23 -0.14 -7.57
N ALA A 146 -1.72 0.71 -6.69
CA ALA A 146 -2.53 1.75 -6.05
C ALA A 146 -3.16 2.69 -7.09
N LYS A 147 -2.42 3.03 -8.16
CA LYS A 147 -2.95 3.77 -9.32
C LYS A 147 -4.10 3.06 -10.04
N GLU A 148 -4.10 1.72 -10.11
CA GLU A 148 -5.16 0.94 -10.74
C GLU A 148 -6.46 0.99 -9.92
N ILE A 149 -6.36 0.91 -8.59
CA ILE A 149 -7.51 0.99 -7.68
C ILE A 149 -8.19 2.37 -7.73
N LEU A 150 -7.46 3.44 -8.12
CA LEU A 150 -8.08 4.75 -8.35
C LEU A 150 -9.12 4.69 -9.46
N ASN A 151 -10.25 5.34 -9.24
CA ASN A 151 -11.46 5.33 -10.07
C ASN A 151 -12.26 4.01 -10.07
N TYR A 152 -11.91 3.02 -9.24
CA TYR A 152 -12.81 1.87 -9.03
C TYR A 152 -14.14 2.35 -8.42
N SER A 153 -15.26 1.80 -8.89
CA SER A 153 -16.59 2.08 -8.31
C SER A 153 -16.69 1.53 -6.89
N ILE A 154 -17.34 2.24 -5.99
CA ILE A 154 -17.71 1.72 -4.67
C ILE A 154 -19.08 1.08 -4.75
N GLU A 155 -19.18 -0.21 -4.47
CA GLU A 155 -20.46 -0.93 -4.36
C GLU A 155 -20.79 -1.11 -2.88
N ALA A 156 -21.74 -0.31 -2.39
CA ALA A 156 -22.31 -0.48 -1.05
C ALA A 156 -23.36 -1.61 -1.05
N THR A 157 -23.76 -2.08 0.13
CA THR A 157 -24.70 -3.21 0.28
C THR A 157 -26.06 -3.00 -0.41
N ASP A 158 -26.42 -1.74 -0.70
CA ASP A 158 -27.65 -1.35 -1.40
C ASP A 158 -27.42 -0.61 -2.75
N GLY A 159 -26.20 -0.72 -3.31
CA GLY A 159 -25.86 -0.30 -4.68
C GLY A 159 -24.64 0.64 -4.80
N ASP A 160 -24.26 0.97 -6.04
CA ASP A 160 -23.15 1.90 -6.36
C ASP A 160 -23.21 3.25 -5.61
N LEU A 161 -22.03 3.71 -5.19
CA LEU A 161 -21.79 4.96 -4.49
C LEU A 161 -20.50 5.67 -4.93
N GLY A 162 -20.37 6.00 -6.21
CA GLY A 162 -19.23 6.81 -6.68
C GLY A 162 -17.94 6.00 -6.72
N HIS A 163 -16.78 6.62 -6.52
CA HIS A 163 -15.49 6.01 -6.87
C HIS A 163 -14.36 6.29 -5.86
N VAL A 164 -13.33 5.45 -5.89
CA VAL A 164 -12.06 5.67 -5.20
C VAL A 164 -11.33 6.87 -5.81
N GLU A 165 -11.13 7.93 -5.05
CA GLU A 165 -10.40 9.12 -5.49
C GLU A 165 -8.91 9.05 -5.11
N ASP A 166 -8.58 8.52 -3.93
CA ASP A 166 -7.21 8.38 -3.43
C ASP A 166 -7.13 7.31 -2.32
N LEU A 167 -5.93 7.01 -1.84
CA LEU A 167 -5.69 6.16 -0.67
C LEU A 167 -4.95 6.95 0.42
N ILE A 168 -5.21 6.66 1.68
CA ILE A 168 -4.47 7.19 2.83
C ILE A 168 -3.54 6.10 3.35
N VAL A 169 -2.25 6.41 3.43
CA VAL A 169 -1.17 5.50 3.83
C VAL A 169 -0.60 5.96 5.17
N ASP A 170 -0.26 5.03 6.07
CA ASP A 170 0.53 5.31 7.26
C ASP A 170 2.03 5.21 6.93
N ASP A 171 2.75 6.34 6.92
CA ASP A 171 4.17 6.40 6.54
C ASP A 171 5.13 5.60 7.45
N ALA A 172 4.65 5.12 8.61
CA ALA A 172 5.43 4.29 9.53
C ALA A 172 5.32 2.79 9.20
N THR A 173 4.17 2.32 8.72
CA THR A 173 3.91 0.88 8.48
C THR A 173 3.67 0.55 7.01
N TRP A 174 3.52 1.57 6.15
CA TRP A 174 3.08 1.46 4.76
C TRP A 174 1.76 0.70 4.56
N ALA A 175 0.94 0.68 5.61
CA ALA A 175 -0.44 0.21 5.55
C ALA A 175 -1.31 1.28 4.90
N ILE A 176 -2.19 0.86 4.00
CA ILE A 176 -3.35 1.67 3.64
C ILE A 176 -4.26 1.68 4.86
N ARG A 177 -4.64 2.86 5.35
CA ARG A 177 -5.53 3.04 6.50
C ARG A 177 -6.93 3.45 6.09
N TYR A 178 -7.07 4.12 4.94
CA TYR A 178 -8.36 4.51 4.40
C TYR A 178 -8.36 4.53 2.87
N VAL A 179 -9.48 4.11 2.29
CA VAL A 179 -9.87 4.42 0.92
C VAL A 179 -10.61 5.77 0.94
N VAL A 180 -10.17 6.73 0.14
CA VAL A 180 -10.86 8.01 -0.04
C VAL A 180 -11.91 7.84 -1.11
N VAL A 181 -13.17 8.00 -0.76
CA VAL A 181 -14.31 7.89 -1.69
C VAL A 181 -14.83 9.27 -2.05
N ASP A 182 -14.99 9.51 -3.34
CA ASP A 182 -15.67 10.70 -3.86
C ASP A 182 -17.14 10.39 -4.16
N THR A 183 -18.03 11.11 -3.48
CA THR A 183 -19.49 10.93 -3.59
C THR A 183 -20.15 11.91 -4.56
N LYS A 184 -19.38 12.62 -5.42
CA LYS A 184 -19.83 13.65 -6.38
C LYS A 184 -21.05 13.27 -7.24
N ASN A 185 -21.28 11.98 -7.54
CA ASN A 185 -22.47 11.51 -8.26
C ASN A 185 -23.79 11.70 -7.48
N TRP A 186 -23.71 11.97 -6.17
CA TRP A 186 -24.83 12.05 -5.23
C TRP A 186 -24.83 13.31 -4.36
N LEU A 187 -23.65 13.85 -4.00
CA LEU A 187 -23.49 15.05 -3.17
C LEU A 187 -22.35 15.93 -3.72
N PRO A 188 -22.55 17.26 -3.89
CA PRO A 188 -21.50 18.13 -4.40
C PRO A 188 -20.23 18.09 -3.54
N SER A 189 -19.09 17.76 -4.17
CA SER A 189 -17.72 17.89 -3.63
C SER A 189 -17.41 17.17 -2.30
N ARG A 190 -18.24 16.24 -1.83
CA ARG A 190 -18.05 15.56 -0.53
C ARG A 190 -17.20 14.31 -0.66
N LYS A 191 -16.07 14.30 0.05
CA LYS A 191 -15.20 13.12 0.22
C LYS A 191 -15.40 12.49 1.59
N VAL A 192 -15.20 11.18 1.66
CA VAL A 192 -15.35 10.39 2.90
C VAL A 192 -14.26 9.32 2.97
N LEU A 193 -13.96 8.83 4.17
CA LEU A 193 -13.02 7.73 4.40
C LEU A 193 -13.76 6.43 4.69
N ILE A 194 -13.33 5.35 4.05
CA ILE A 194 -13.71 3.97 4.38
C ILE A 194 -12.43 3.24 4.81
N ALA A 195 -12.45 2.60 5.98
CA ALA A 195 -11.32 1.80 6.43
C ALA A 195 -11.29 0.43 5.70
N PRO A 196 -10.10 -0.14 5.41
CA PRO A 196 -9.96 -1.47 4.80
C PRO A 196 -10.76 -2.58 5.48
N GLU A 197 -10.90 -2.53 6.81
CA GLU A 197 -11.64 -3.50 7.61
C GLU A 197 -13.16 -3.47 7.36
N TRP A 198 -13.65 -2.54 6.52
CA TRP A 198 -15.04 -2.43 6.08
C TRP A 198 -15.22 -2.74 4.58
N VAL A 199 -14.14 -3.17 3.91
CA VAL A 199 -14.14 -3.66 2.52
C VAL A 199 -14.35 -5.18 2.54
N ASP A 200 -15.37 -5.67 1.84
CA ASP A 200 -15.64 -7.10 1.70
C ASP A 200 -14.75 -7.75 0.63
N ALA A 201 -14.54 -7.05 -0.48
CA ALA A 201 -13.76 -7.55 -1.62
C ALA A 201 -13.37 -6.41 -2.58
N VAL A 202 -12.26 -6.59 -3.30
CA VAL A 202 -11.91 -5.76 -4.46
C VAL A 202 -12.01 -6.61 -5.73
N SER A 203 -12.92 -6.22 -6.63
CA SER A 203 -13.22 -6.93 -7.88
C SER A 203 -12.50 -6.27 -9.06
N TRP A 204 -11.40 -6.90 -9.48
CA TRP A 204 -10.54 -6.48 -10.60
C TRP A 204 -11.28 -6.47 -11.94
N THR A 205 -12.09 -7.51 -12.16
CA THR A 205 -12.84 -7.71 -13.41
C THR A 205 -14.02 -6.75 -13.56
N GLU A 206 -14.58 -6.28 -12.44
CA GLU A 206 -15.65 -5.27 -12.43
C GLU A 206 -15.15 -3.84 -12.19
N THR A 207 -13.87 -3.67 -11.86
CA THR A 207 -13.27 -2.40 -11.40
C THR A 207 -14.04 -1.80 -10.21
N LYS A 208 -14.25 -2.61 -9.17
CA LYS A 208 -15.06 -2.26 -7.98
C LYS A 208 -14.40 -2.57 -6.65
N VAL A 209 -14.77 -1.81 -5.62
CA VAL A 209 -14.54 -2.10 -4.21
C VAL A 209 -15.90 -2.31 -3.55
N HIS A 210 -16.14 -3.49 -2.99
CA HIS A 210 -17.37 -3.85 -2.28
C HIS A 210 -17.21 -3.57 -0.79
N VAL A 211 -18.21 -2.98 -0.13
CA VAL A 211 -18.12 -2.57 1.28
C VAL A 211 -19.34 -3.00 2.11
N ASP A 212 -19.09 -3.43 3.35
CA ASP A 212 -20.10 -3.76 4.38
C ASP A 212 -20.70 -2.49 5.01
N LEU A 213 -21.21 -1.60 4.14
CA LEU A 213 -21.80 -0.33 4.48
C LEU A 213 -22.92 -0.01 3.49
N THR A 214 -24.01 0.59 3.97
CA THR A 214 -25.03 1.17 3.10
C THR A 214 -24.61 2.53 2.54
N ARG A 215 -25.20 2.91 1.40
CA ARG A 215 -25.04 4.23 0.80
C ARG A 215 -25.39 5.36 1.76
N ASP A 216 -26.41 5.18 2.60
CA ASP A 216 -26.85 6.20 3.55
C ASP A 216 -25.91 6.32 4.75
N GLN A 217 -25.27 5.24 5.22
CA GLN A 217 -24.19 5.34 6.20
C GLN A 217 -23.00 6.15 5.63
N ILE A 218 -22.56 5.82 4.41
CA ILE A 218 -21.41 6.51 3.82
C ILE A 218 -21.73 7.99 3.54
N LYS A 219 -22.92 8.31 3.00
CA LYS A 219 -23.38 9.70 2.74
C LYS A 219 -23.52 10.57 3.98
N ASN A 220 -23.75 9.99 5.16
CA ASN A 220 -23.92 10.72 6.41
C ASN A 220 -22.69 10.66 7.34
N SER A 221 -21.65 9.90 6.98
CA SER A 221 -20.38 9.79 7.72
C SER A 221 -19.62 11.12 7.83
N PRO A 222 -18.69 11.29 8.80
CA PRO A 222 -17.83 12.47 8.88
C PRO A 222 -17.11 12.80 7.57
N GLU A 223 -17.22 14.05 7.12
CA GLU A 223 -16.62 14.52 5.87
C GLU A 223 -15.09 14.58 5.97
N TYR A 224 -14.40 14.14 4.93
CA TYR A 224 -12.95 14.23 4.82
C TYR A 224 -12.54 15.48 4.02
N ASP A 225 -11.80 16.39 4.68
CA ASP A 225 -11.13 17.51 4.01
C ASP A 225 -9.65 17.18 3.78
N PRO A 226 -9.21 16.96 2.51
CA PRO A 226 -7.81 16.70 2.16
C PRO A 226 -6.83 17.81 2.51
N LEU A 227 -7.30 19.02 2.85
CA LEU A 227 -6.46 20.12 3.31
C LEU A 227 -6.16 20.06 4.81
N THR A 228 -6.83 19.16 5.55
CA THR A 228 -6.65 18.98 6.99
C THR A 228 -5.90 17.68 7.31
N PRO A 229 -4.92 17.68 8.22
CA PRO A 229 -4.30 16.44 8.68
C PRO A 229 -5.31 15.55 9.42
N ILE A 230 -5.43 14.30 8.95
CA ILE A 230 -6.17 13.25 9.67
C ILE A 230 -5.48 13.05 11.02
N ASN A 231 -6.24 13.27 12.09
CA ASN A 231 -5.76 13.20 13.46
C ASN A 231 -6.66 12.28 14.29
N ARG A 232 -6.15 11.83 15.43
CA ARG A 232 -6.81 10.83 16.27
C ARG A 232 -8.26 11.20 16.64
N GLY A 233 -8.57 12.47 16.87
CA GLY A 233 -9.94 12.90 17.21
C GLY A 233 -10.92 12.83 16.02
N TYR A 234 -10.43 13.05 14.79
CA TYR A 234 -11.23 12.78 13.59
C TYR A 234 -11.44 11.28 13.39
N GLU A 235 -10.39 10.48 13.56
CA GLU A 235 -10.47 9.02 13.43
C GLU A 235 -11.43 8.42 14.49
N GLU A 236 -11.38 8.90 15.74
CA GLU A 236 -12.33 8.49 16.78
C GLU A 236 -13.77 8.81 16.40
N HIS A 237 -14.06 10.02 15.92
CA HIS A 237 -15.40 10.40 15.46
C HIS A 237 -15.88 9.56 14.26
N LEU A 238 -14.97 9.23 13.32
CA LEU A 238 -15.27 8.39 12.17
C LEU A 238 -15.66 6.96 12.60
N TYR A 239 -14.88 6.34 13.48
CA TYR A 239 -15.16 4.98 13.96
C TYR A 239 -16.39 4.92 14.87
N ASP A 240 -16.59 5.92 15.71
CA ASP A 240 -17.78 6.03 16.59
C ASP A 240 -19.06 6.21 15.77
N TYR A 241 -19.00 6.96 14.65
CA TYR A 241 -20.12 7.11 13.72
C TYR A 241 -20.52 5.77 13.07
N TYR A 242 -19.54 4.99 12.60
CA TYR A 242 -19.80 3.70 11.97
C TYR A 242 -20.06 2.57 12.99
N GLY A 243 -19.75 2.79 14.27
CA GLY A 243 -19.88 1.78 15.33
C GLY A 243 -18.90 0.60 15.16
N LYS A 244 -17.74 0.83 14.53
CA LYS A 244 -16.73 -0.19 14.20
C LYS A 244 -15.53 -0.10 15.18
N GLU A 245 -14.84 -1.21 15.38
CA GLU A 245 -13.65 -1.28 16.26
C GLU A 245 -12.46 -0.53 15.67
N ARG A 246 -11.71 0.18 16.53
CA ARG A 246 -10.64 1.11 16.13
C ARG A 246 -9.31 0.38 15.98
N TYR A 247 -8.65 0.45 14.81
CA TYR A 247 -7.41 -0.29 14.50
C TYR A 247 -6.22 -0.02 15.43
N TRP A 248 -6.26 1.07 16.22
CA TRP A 248 -5.21 1.50 17.14
C TRP A 248 -5.48 1.11 18.61
N LEU A 249 -6.55 0.36 18.87
CA LEU A 249 -6.78 -0.29 20.17
C LEU A 249 -6.12 -1.67 20.19
N PRO A 250 -5.63 -2.13 21.37
CA PRO A 250 -4.98 -3.43 21.54
C PRO A 250 -5.96 -4.61 21.63
#